data_AF-A0A2W6C687-F1
#
_entry.id   AF-A0A2W6C687-F1
#
_cell.length_a   1.000
_cell.length_b   1.000
_cell.length_c   1.000
_cell.angle_alpha   90.00
_cell.angle_beta   90.00
_cell.angle_gamma   90.00
#
_symmetry.space_group_name_H-M   'P 1'
#
loop_
_entity.id
_entity.type
_entity.pdbx_description
1 polymer ?
#
loop_
_entity_poly.entity_id
_entity_poly.type
_entity_poly.pdbx_seq_one_letter_code
_entity_poly.pdbx_strand_id
1 'polypeptide(L)'
;MTNKGLTLTAGLFLATVNVTAARTESTRAQTISIQSVHTWLNAWPMVGHDPQRTNRSPETGPVYPHLLRTIKRALSNPVVGPDGTIYAWARRALVAVDASDRRLWRYRASQGFGGPPVLAPNGSVGVVALPVNVVDPKR
;
A
#
# COMPACT_ATOMS: atom_id res chain seq x y z
N MET A 1 -33.58 -1.84 49.66
CA MET A 1 -34.66 -1.75 48.65
C MET A 1 -34.24 -0.68 47.65
N THR A 2 -34.12 -0.79 46.33
CA THR A 2 -34.17 -1.85 45.31
C THR A 2 -33.56 -1.19 44.04
N ASN A 3 -32.71 -1.90 43.29
CA ASN A 3 -32.02 -1.43 42.07
C ASN A 3 -32.98 -1.04 40.92
N LYS A 4 -32.58 -0.05 40.08
CA LYS A 4 -32.56 -0.04 38.59
C LYS A 4 -31.57 1.08 38.17
N GLY A 5 -30.43 0.88 37.50
CA GLY A 5 -30.21 0.22 36.22
C GLY A 5 -30.20 1.27 35.09
N LEU A 6 -29.08 1.98 34.87
CA LEU A 6 -28.91 2.93 33.76
C LEU A 6 -27.91 2.34 32.76
N THR A 7 -28.45 1.87 31.64
CA THR A 7 -27.74 1.32 30.50
C THR A 7 -27.06 2.46 29.73
N LEU A 8 -25.74 2.40 29.56
CA LEU A 8 -25.00 3.29 28.66
C LEU A 8 -25.09 2.74 27.23
N THR A 9 -26.00 3.31 26.44
CA THR A 9 -26.00 3.09 24.99
C THR A 9 -24.92 3.98 24.38
N ALA A 10 -23.85 3.38 23.86
CA ALA A 10 -22.83 4.10 23.09
C ALA A 10 -23.43 4.53 21.74
N GLY A 11 -23.95 5.77 21.69
CA GLY A 11 -24.30 6.45 20.44
C GLY A 11 -23.05 7.04 19.81
N LEU A 12 -22.63 6.48 18.67
CA LEU A 12 -21.55 7.01 17.84
C LEU A 12 -21.95 8.41 17.32
N PHE A 13 -21.42 9.47 17.92
CA PHE A 13 -21.54 10.82 17.39
C PHE A 13 -20.60 10.97 16.18
N LEU A 14 -21.17 11.08 14.99
CA LEU A 14 -20.45 11.55 13.81
C LEU A 14 -20.37 13.08 13.89
N ALA A 15 -19.19 13.62 14.21
CA ALA A 15 -18.91 15.03 14.04
C ALA A 15 -18.41 15.29 12.62
N THR A 16 -19.22 15.97 11.81
CA THR A 16 -18.82 16.49 10.50
C THR A 16 -17.98 17.75 10.72
N VAL A 17 -16.70 17.75 10.35
CA VAL A 17 -15.90 18.98 10.30
C VAL A 17 -16.13 19.65 8.95
N ASN A 18 -16.84 20.79 8.95
CA ASN A 18 -16.92 21.66 7.78
C ASN A 18 -15.73 22.64 7.82
N VAL A 19 -14.76 22.45 6.92
CA VAL A 19 -13.69 23.43 6.72
C VAL A 19 -14.17 24.45 5.69
N THR A 20 -14.47 25.67 6.14
CA THR A 20 -14.72 26.83 5.27
C THR A 20 -13.40 27.51 4.95
N ALA A 21 -12.94 27.42 3.70
CA ALA A 21 -11.98 28.36 3.14
C ALA A 21 -12.23 28.55 1.64
N ALA A 22 -12.53 29.78 1.26
CA ALA A 22 -12.74 30.19 -0.12
C ALA A 22 -11.40 30.31 -0.87
N ARG A 23 -11.24 29.59 -1.98
CA ARG A 23 -10.56 30.07 -3.21
C ARG A 23 -10.79 29.10 -4.35
N THR A 24 -11.24 29.63 -5.48
CA THR A 24 -11.46 28.93 -6.76
C THR A 24 -10.14 28.43 -7.33
N GLU A 25 -9.91 27.12 -7.26
CA GLU A 25 -9.15 26.35 -8.24
C GLU A 25 -9.91 25.05 -8.47
N SER A 26 -10.27 24.75 -9.72
CA SER A 26 -10.83 23.47 -10.13
C SER A 26 -9.72 22.42 -10.09
N THR A 27 -9.29 22.09 -8.89
CA THR A 27 -8.48 20.91 -8.64
C THR A 27 -9.46 19.76 -8.53
N ARG A 28 -9.35 18.79 -9.44
CA ARG A 28 -10.14 17.55 -9.41
C ARG A 28 -9.90 16.85 -8.08
N ALA A 29 -10.70 17.17 -7.07
CA ALA A 29 -10.63 16.57 -5.75
C ALA A 29 -11.02 15.10 -5.91
N GLN A 30 -10.02 14.22 -5.88
CA GLN A 30 -10.27 12.79 -5.83
C GLN A 30 -10.70 12.46 -4.41
N THR A 31 -12.02 12.35 -4.18
CA THR A 31 -12.55 11.85 -2.91
C THR A 31 -12.11 10.39 -2.75
N ILE A 32 -11.15 10.14 -1.88
CA ILE A 32 -10.78 8.78 -1.48
C ILE A 32 -11.90 8.27 -0.57
N SER A 33 -12.53 7.16 -0.95
CA SER A 33 -13.62 6.59 -0.14
C SER A 33 -13.07 5.99 1.17
N ILE A 34 -13.87 6.02 2.23
CA ILE A 34 -13.50 5.38 3.52
C ILE A 34 -13.29 3.87 3.33
N GLN A 35 -14.02 3.22 2.42
CA GLN A 35 -13.81 1.81 2.06
C GLN A 35 -12.42 1.57 1.44
N SER A 36 -11.92 2.50 0.62
CA SER A 36 -10.58 2.44 0.02
C SER A 36 -9.48 2.55 1.08
N VAL A 37 -9.67 3.39 2.10
CA VAL A 37 -8.73 3.48 3.23
C VAL A 37 -8.76 2.20 4.08
N HIS A 38 -9.95 1.67 4.35
CA HIS A 38 -10.11 0.48 5.17
C HIS A 38 -9.53 -0.77 4.50
N THR A 39 -9.70 -0.91 3.18
CA THR A 39 -9.07 -1.98 2.41
C THR A 39 -7.57 -1.81 2.37
N TRP A 40 -7.04 -0.59 2.18
CA TRP A 40 -5.60 -0.32 2.18
C TRP A 40 -4.89 -0.70 3.50
N LEU A 41 -5.58 -0.67 4.65
CA LEU A 41 -5.02 -1.14 5.92
C LEU A 41 -4.75 -2.66 5.96
N ASN A 42 -5.43 -3.45 5.12
CA ASN A 42 -5.19 -4.89 4.98
C ASN A 42 -4.08 -5.19 3.96
N ALA A 43 -3.49 -4.16 3.35
CA ALA A 43 -2.41 -4.29 2.38
C ALA A 43 -1.05 -4.26 3.10
N TRP A 44 0.03 -4.54 2.35
CA TRP A 44 1.40 -4.19 2.72
C TRP A 44 1.92 -3.11 1.78
N PRO A 45 1.52 -1.84 1.97
CA PRO A 45 1.53 -0.83 0.92
C PRO A 45 2.91 -0.22 0.64
N MET A 46 3.86 -0.39 1.57
CA MET A 46 5.22 0.13 1.46
C MET A 46 6.20 -0.71 2.28
N VAL A 47 7.49 -0.48 2.05
CA VAL A 47 8.54 -1.06 2.92
C VAL A 47 8.34 -0.58 4.35
N GLY A 48 8.34 -1.52 5.30
CA GLY A 48 8.08 -1.19 6.70
C GLY A 48 6.61 -1.29 7.11
N HIS A 49 5.70 -1.65 6.19
CA HIS A 49 4.25 -1.71 6.36
C HIS A 49 3.59 -0.32 6.52
N ASP A 50 4.07 0.50 7.46
CA ASP A 50 3.50 1.80 7.82
C ASP A 50 4.59 2.90 7.94
N PRO A 51 4.23 4.19 8.05
CA PRO A 51 5.19 5.28 8.16
C PRO A 51 6.15 5.19 9.36
N GLN A 52 5.78 4.49 10.43
CA GLN A 52 6.64 4.24 11.60
C GLN A 52 7.57 3.02 11.38
N ARG A 53 7.46 2.35 10.22
CA ARG A 53 8.25 1.18 9.82
C ARG A 53 8.19 0.05 10.84
N THR A 54 7.03 -0.23 11.39
CA THR A 54 6.91 -1.26 12.45
C THR A 54 7.20 -2.67 11.93
N ASN A 55 7.09 -2.90 10.61
CA ASN A 55 7.15 -4.23 9.98
C ASN A 55 6.14 -5.23 10.59
N ARG A 56 5.04 -4.76 11.15
CA ARG A 56 4.03 -5.61 11.80
C ARG A 56 2.84 -5.84 10.89
N SER A 57 2.57 -7.12 10.63
CA SER A 57 1.28 -7.58 10.10
C SER A 57 0.22 -7.50 11.22
N PRO A 58 -1.05 -7.17 10.90
CA PRO A 58 -2.15 -7.34 11.84
C PRO A 58 -2.47 -8.83 12.10
N GLU A 59 -2.10 -9.71 11.17
CA GLU A 59 -2.40 -11.14 11.22
C GLU A 59 -1.34 -11.94 12.01
N THR A 60 -1.80 -12.92 12.78
CA THR A 60 -0.91 -13.94 13.36
C THR A 60 -0.51 -14.92 12.27
N GLY A 61 0.80 -15.13 12.09
CA GLY A 61 1.31 -16.06 11.10
C GLY A 61 0.88 -17.52 11.35
N PRO A 62 0.97 -18.39 10.34
CA PRO A 62 0.59 -19.79 10.48
C PRO A 62 1.51 -20.51 11.48
N VAL A 63 0.93 -21.40 12.31
CA VAL A 63 1.68 -22.24 13.26
C VAL A 63 2.65 -23.17 12.53
N TYR A 64 2.27 -23.62 11.33
CA TYR A 64 3.10 -24.45 10.46
C TYR A 64 3.25 -23.79 9.09
N PRO A 65 4.29 -22.98 8.87
CA PRO A 65 4.50 -22.32 7.60
C PRO A 65 4.95 -23.32 6.53
N HIS A 66 4.24 -23.34 5.41
CA HIS A 66 4.66 -24.05 4.20
C HIS A 66 5.07 -23.03 3.14
N LEU A 67 6.23 -23.26 2.50
CA LEU A 67 6.66 -22.43 1.39
C LEU A 67 5.69 -22.62 0.22
N LEU A 68 4.90 -21.59 -0.08
CA LEU A 68 4.02 -21.61 -1.25
C LEU A 68 4.79 -21.34 -2.54
N ARG A 69 5.73 -20.38 -2.53
CA ARG A 69 6.42 -19.93 -3.75
C ARG A 69 7.73 -19.17 -3.50
N THR A 70 8.63 -19.23 -4.50
CA THR A 70 9.79 -18.34 -4.65
C THR A 70 9.73 -17.58 -5.98
N ILE A 71 9.76 -16.25 -5.94
CA ILE A 71 9.90 -15.41 -7.13
C ILE A 71 11.39 -15.15 -7.38
N LYS A 72 11.95 -15.76 -8.43
CA LYS A 72 13.37 -15.60 -8.76
C LYS A 72 13.64 -14.22 -9.39
N ARG A 73 14.75 -13.59 -8.97
CA ARG A 73 15.25 -12.30 -9.51
C ARG A 73 14.38 -11.08 -9.20
N ALA A 74 13.64 -11.11 -8.08
CA ALA A 74 13.13 -9.89 -7.47
C ALA A 74 14.32 -9.09 -6.93
N LEU A 75 14.38 -7.79 -7.25
CA LEU A 75 15.49 -6.91 -6.88
C LEU A 75 15.11 -5.90 -5.79
N SER A 76 13.85 -5.92 -5.33
CA SER A 76 13.32 -4.99 -4.34
C SER A 76 12.42 -5.70 -3.34
N ASN A 77 12.20 -5.07 -2.18
CA ASN A 77 11.12 -5.44 -1.28
C ASN A 77 9.78 -5.34 -2.02
N PRO A 78 8.92 -6.36 -1.97
CA PRO A 78 7.61 -6.31 -2.59
C PRO A 78 6.63 -5.47 -1.77
N VAL A 79 5.57 -5.05 -2.44
CA VAL A 79 4.36 -4.46 -1.84
C VAL A 79 3.20 -5.38 -2.13
N VAL A 80 2.30 -5.56 -1.17
CA VAL A 80 1.13 -6.44 -1.30
C VAL A 80 -0.12 -5.60 -1.28
N GLY A 81 -1.00 -5.78 -2.26
CA GLY A 81 -2.31 -5.15 -2.32
C GLY A 81 -3.30 -5.80 -1.35
N PRO A 82 -4.42 -5.11 -1.05
CA PRO A 82 -5.44 -5.64 -0.15
C PRO A 82 -6.20 -6.86 -0.71
N ASP A 83 -6.07 -7.10 -2.01
CA ASP A 83 -6.57 -8.26 -2.75
C ASP A 83 -5.55 -9.41 -2.82
N GLY A 84 -4.38 -9.27 -2.18
CA GLY A 84 -3.28 -10.23 -2.24
C GLY A 84 -2.43 -10.14 -3.51
N THR A 85 -2.65 -9.14 -4.37
CA THR A 85 -1.77 -8.89 -5.53
C THR A 85 -0.39 -8.45 -5.04
N ILE A 86 0.67 -9.10 -5.53
CA ILE A 86 2.06 -8.77 -5.19
C ILE A 86 2.65 -7.90 -6.28
N TYR A 87 3.19 -6.75 -5.87
CA TYR A 87 3.88 -5.79 -6.72
C TYR A 87 5.38 -5.82 -6.40
N ALA A 88 6.21 -5.99 -7.43
CA ALA A 88 7.66 -6.06 -7.24
C ALA A 88 8.43 -5.50 -8.45
N TRP A 89 9.64 -5.02 -8.21
CA TRP A 89 10.58 -4.74 -9.28
C TRP A 89 11.40 -6.00 -9.60
N ALA A 90 11.25 -6.50 -10.83
CA ALA A 90 11.93 -7.70 -11.30
C ALA A 90 12.29 -7.59 -12.79
N ARG A 91 13.51 -8.00 -13.15
CA ARG A 91 14.00 -8.03 -14.54
C ARG A 91 13.72 -6.73 -15.32
N ARG A 92 14.10 -5.59 -14.73
CA ARG A 92 13.94 -4.22 -15.28
C ARG A 92 12.49 -3.83 -15.58
N ALA A 93 11.57 -4.33 -14.77
CA ALA A 93 10.15 -4.04 -14.90
C ALA A 93 9.48 -4.03 -13.53
N LEU A 94 8.45 -3.20 -13.40
CA LEU A 94 7.46 -3.34 -12.35
C LEU A 94 6.47 -4.42 -12.80
N VAL A 95 6.24 -5.42 -11.95
CA VAL A 95 5.31 -6.52 -12.22
C VAL A 95 4.23 -6.57 -11.15
N ALA A 96 3.04 -6.98 -11.56
CA ALA A 96 1.99 -7.44 -10.67
C ALA A 96 1.70 -8.92 -10.93
N VAL A 97 1.62 -9.68 -9.86
CA VAL A 97 1.26 -11.10 -9.87
C VAL A 97 0.15 -11.33 -8.85
N ASP A 98 -0.83 -12.16 -9.19
CA ASP A 98 -1.82 -12.60 -8.20
C ASP A 98 -1.21 -13.63 -7.24
N ALA A 99 -1.97 -14.00 -6.20
CA ALA A 99 -1.57 -15.02 -5.23
C ALA A 99 -1.27 -16.39 -5.89
N SER A 100 -1.82 -16.65 -7.09
CA SER A 100 -1.55 -17.85 -7.89
C SER A 100 -0.29 -17.72 -8.78
N ASP A 101 0.41 -16.58 -8.77
CA ASP A 101 1.57 -16.18 -9.62
C ASP A 101 1.25 -16.12 -11.11
N ARG A 102 -0.02 -15.92 -11.42
CA ARG A 102 -0.36 -15.44 -12.74
C ARG A 102 0.00 -13.96 -12.77
N ARG A 103 0.89 -13.62 -13.71
CA ARG A 103 1.25 -12.23 -13.98
C ARG A 103 0.02 -11.49 -14.50
N LEU A 104 -0.46 -10.55 -13.71
CA LEU A 104 -1.58 -9.67 -14.08
C LEU A 104 -1.13 -8.66 -15.13
N TRP A 105 0.02 -8.01 -14.88
CA TRP A 105 0.60 -7.06 -15.81
C TRP A 105 2.11 -6.90 -15.62
N ARG A 106 2.75 -6.25 -16.59
CA ARG A 106 4.17 -5.89 -16.55
C ARG A 106 4.38 -4.52 -17.20
N TYR A 107 4.98 -3.62 -16.44
CA TYR A 107 5.43 -2.32 -16.94
C TYR A 107 6.95 -2.33 -17.09
N ARG A 108 7.44 -2.30 -18.34
CA ARG A 108 8.87 -2.25 -18.65
C ARG A 108 9.36 -0.82 -18.53
N ALA A 109 10.36 -0.59 -17.68
CA ALA A 109 11.05 0.68 -17.69
C ALA A 109 12.06 0.72 -18.84
N SER A 110 12.15 1.86 -19.52
CA SER A 110 13.05 2.07 -20.66
C SER A 110 14.52 1.94 -20.24
N GLN A 111 14.90 2.46 -19.07
CA GLN A 111 16.24 2.37 -18.48
C GLN A 111 16.15 2.42 -16.95
N GLY A 112 17.19 1.94 -16.26
CA GLY A 112 17.37 2.17 -14.82
C GLY A 112 17.14 0.99 -13.88
N PHE A 113 17.44 1.24 -12.60
CA PHE A 113 17.05 0.40 -11.47
C PHE A 113 15.83 1.01 -10.80
N GLY A 114 14.86 0.18 -10.44
CA GLY A 114 13.70 0.58 -9.67
C GLY A 114 13.92 0.25 -8.19
N GLY A 115 13.60 1.20 -7.33
CA GLY A 115 13.50 0.98 -5.89
C GLY A 115 12.31 0.10 -5.51
N PRO A 116 12.01 -0.05 -4.22
CA PRO A 116 10.79 -0.70 -3.80
C PRO A 116 9.56 0.06 -4.31
N PRO A 117 8.51 -0.64 -4.78
CA PRO A 117 7.25 -0.01 -5.15
C PRO A 117 6.53 0.57 -3.92
N VAL A 118 5.53 1.42 -4.19
CA VAL A 118 4.62 1.99 -3.19
C VAL A 118 3.19 1.91 -3.74
N LEU A 119 2.24 1.47 -2.91
CA LEU A 119 0.81 1.41 -3.23
C LEU A 119 0.07 2.57 -2.55
N ALA A 120 -0.55 3.42 -3.36
CA ALA A 120 -1.40 4.50 -2.87
C ALA A 120 -2.81 3.99 -2.48
N PRO A 121 -3.55 4.69 -1.59
CA PRO A 121 -4.90 4.31 -1.19
C PRO A 121 -5.93 4.20 -2.33
N ASN A 122 -5.67 4.86 -3.45
CA ASN A 122 -6.51 4.78 -4.65
C ASN A 122 -6.16 3.58 -5.55
N GLY A 123 -5.24 2.70 -5.13
CA GLY A 123 -4.80 1.53 -5.89
C GLY A 123 -3.66 1.79 -6.88
N SER A 124 -3.17 3.04 -6.99
CA SER A 124 -2.05 3.35 -7.87
C SER A 124 -0.74 2.78 -7.34
N VAL A 125 0.09 2.19 -8.20
CA VAL A 125 1.41 1.65 -7.84
C VAL A 125 2.50 2.49 -8.47
N GLY A 126 3.36 3.05 -7.64
CA GLY A 126 4.53 3.82 -8.04
C GLY A 126 5.83 3.09 -7.75
N VAL A 127 6.91 3.51 -8.40
CA VAL A 127 8.28 3.09 -8.08
C VAL A 127 9.21 4.26 -8.38
N VAL A 128 10.22 4.47 -7.54
CA VAL A 128 11.32 5.39 -7.86
C VAL A 128 12.24 4.69 -8.85
N ALA A 129 12.36 5.22 -10.06
CA ALA A 129 13.29 4.72 -11.08
C ALA A 129 14.44 5.70 -11.27
N LEU A 130 15.67 5.25 -11.01
CA LEU A 130 16.86 6.06 -11.25
C LEU A 130 17.41 5.78 -12.65
N PRO A 131 17.78 6.82 -13.43
CA PRO A 131 18.49 6.61 -14.68
C PRO A 131 19.83 5.90 -14.44
N VAL A 132 20.33 5.19 -15.46
CA VAL A 132 21.57 4.39 -15.35
C VAL A 132 22.83 5.26 -15.25
N ASN A 133 22.74 6.55 -15.56
CA ASN A 133 23.87 7.48 -15.55
C ASN A 133 23.94 8.19 -14.19
N VAL A 134 24.69 7.60 -13.27
CA VAL A 134 25.17 8.31 -12.09
C VAL A 134 26.37 9.14 -12.52
N VAL A 135 26.25 10.46 -12.47
CA VAL A 135 27.39 11.37 -12.69
C VAL A 135 28.26 11.32 -11.42
N ASP A 136 29.54 10.97 -11.58
CA ASP A 136 30.53 11.12 -10.52
C ASP A 136 30.74 12.62 -10.29
N PRO A 137 30.49 13.18 -9.09
CA PRO A 137 30.68 14.61 -8.83
C PRO A 137 32.15 15.06 -8.94
N LYS A 138 33.10 14.14 -9.20
CA LYS A 138 34.52 14.43 -9.39
C LYS A 138 35.05 14.20 -10.82
N ARG A 139 34.20 13.98 -11.84
CA ARG A 139 34.63 13.89 -13.24
C ARG A 139 33.72 14.64 -14.19
#